data_AF-A0A354YZ57-F1
#
_entry.id   AF-A0A354YZ57-F1
#
_cell.length_a   1.000
_cell.length_b   1.000
_cell.length_c   1.000
_cell.angle_alpha   90.00
_cell.angle_beta   90.00
_cell.angle_gamma   90.00
#
_symmetry.space_group_name_H-M   'P 1'
#
loop_
_entity.id
_entity.type
_entity.pdbx_description
1 polymer ?
#
loop_
_entity_poly.entity_id
_entity_poly.type
_entity_poly.pdbx_seq_one_letter_code
_entity_poly.pdbx_strand_id
1 'polypeptide(L)' 'NKIIAREKPDGIIANLGGQVGLNMALALDRAGILEKTGVPLLGMPLDAIARAEDREKFKETMQEIGE' A
#
# COMPACT_ATOMS: atom_id res chain seq x y z
N ASN A 1 7.21 14.03 2.64
CA ASN A 1 6.42 14.02 3.91
C ASN A 1 5.73 15.36 4.26
N LYS A 2 5.83 16.41 3.43
CA LYS A 2 5.25 17.73 3.80
C LYS A 2 3.72 17.84 3.57
N ILE A 3 3.16 17.03 2.66
CA ILE A 3 1.73 17.13 2.28
C ILE A 3 0.84 16.45 3.31
N ILE A 4 1.08 15.17 3.63
CA ILE A 4 0.24 14.40 4.58
C ILE A 4 0.19 15.09 5.96
N ALA A 5 1.34 15.56 6.46
CA ALA A 5 1.39 16.25 7.76
C ALA A 5 0.68 17.61 7.76
N ARG A 6 0.63 18.29 6.60
CA ARG A 6 0.00 19.62 6.47
C ARG A 6 -1.50 19.50 6.25
N GLU A 7 -1.90 18.66 5.30
CA GLU A 7 -3.29 18.52 4.84
C GLU A 7 -4.10 17.55 5.71
N LYS A 8 -3.43 16.63 6.44
CA LYS A 8 -4.05 15.64 7.34
C LYS A 8 -5.30 14.96 6.74
N PRO A 9 -5.16 14.29 5.59
CA PRO A 9 -6.30 13.66 4.94
C PRO A 9 -6.85 12.50 5.76
N ASP A 10 -8.14 12.21 5.60
CA ASP A 10 -8.79 11.07 6.27
C ASP A 10 -8.30 9.71 5.76
N GLY A 11 -7.67 9.68 4.59
CA GLY A 11 -7.06 8.46 4.04
C GLY A 11 -6.45 8.68 2.66
N ILE A 12 -5.75 7.65 2.18
CA ILE A 12 -5.06 7.63 0.88
C ILE A 12 -5.68 6.55 0.00
N ILE A 13 -5.98 6.88 -1.25
CA ILE A 13 -6.41 5.92 -2.27
C ILE A 13 -5.25 5.73 -3.26
N ALA A 14 -4.60 4.57 -3.21
CA ALA A 14 -3.38 4.31 -3.97
C ALA A 14 -3.61 3.63 -5.34
N ASN A 15 -4.76 2.97 -5.53
CA ASN A 15 -5.07 2.19 -6.73
C ASN A 15 -5.38 3.05 -7.98
N LEU A 16 -5.62 4.35 -7.82
CA LEU A 16 -5.85 5.28 -8.94
C LEU A 16 -4.54 5.74 -9.62
N GLY A 17 -3.39 5.53 -8.97
CA GLY A 17 -2.08 5.97 -9.47
C GLY A 17 -1.30 4.91 -10.25
N GLY A 18 -1.91 3.77 -10.59
CA GLY A 18 -1.22 2.61 -11.14
C GLY A 18 -0.06 2.13 -10.26
N GLN A 19 0.99 1.56 -10.87
CA GLN A 19 2.16 1.04 -10.16
C GLN A 19 2.86 2.09 -9.28
N VAL A 20 2.89 3.35 -9.74
CA VAL A 20 3.52 4.45 -9.01
C VAL A 20 2.76 4.72 -7.71
N GLY A 21 1.43 4.74 -7.76
CA GLY A 21 0.58 4.90 -6.59
C GLY A 21 0.79 3.79 -5.55
N LEU A 22 0.82 2.54 -6.01
CA LEU A 22 1.04 1.36 -5.15
C LEU A 22 2.43 1.37 -4.50
N ASN A 23 3.47 1.66 -5.27
CA ASN A 23 4.84 1.74 -4.76
C ASN A 23 5.01 2.86 -3.73
N MET A 24 4.38 4.01 -3.94
CA MET A 24 4.39 5.10 -2.96
C MET A 24 3.67 4.69 -1.68
N ALA A 25 2.53 4.01 -1.77
CA ALA A 25 1.79 3.51 -0.61
C ALA A 25 2.64 2.57 0.25
N LEU A 26 3.32 1.60 -0.38
CA LEU A 26 4.26 0.71 0.30
C LEU A 26 5.46 1.46 0.90
N ALA A 27 6.00 2.45 0.20
CA ALA A 27 7.13 3.23 0.71
C ALA A 27 6.74 4.08 1.94
N LEU A 28 5.54 4.67 1.93
CA LEU A 28 5.00 5.43 3.06
C LEU A 28 4.78 4.53 4.28
N ASP A 29 4.26 3.32 4.06
CA ASP A 29 4.08 2.31 5.09
C ASP A 29 5.40 1.84 5.68
N ARG A 30 6.38 1.45 4.85
CA ARG A 30 7.73 1.04 5.28
C ARG A 30 8.46 2.13 6.05
N ALA A 31 8.20 3.40 5.74
CA ALA A 31 8.76 4.54 6.47
C ALA A 31 8.03 4.84 7.81
N GLY A 32 6.98 4.08 8.13
CA GLY A 32 6.12 4.25 9.29
C GLY A 32 5.31 5.55 9.25
N ILE A 33 5.13 6.15 8.07
CA ILE A 33 4.48 7.46 7.94
C ILE A 33 2.97 7.33 8.16
N LEU A 34 2.36 6.27 7.63
CA LEU A 34 0.92 6.03 7.79
C LEU A 34 0.55 5.90 9.27
N GLU A 35 1.32 5.11 10.02
CA GLU A 35 1.16 4.97 11.47
C GLU A 35 1.43 6.30 12.21
N LYS A 36 2.54 6.99 11.93
CA LYS A 36 2.89 8.26 12.57
C LYS A 36 1.89 9.39 12.32
N THR A 37 1.24 9.38 11.16
CA THR A 37 0.28 10.43 10.78
C THR A 37 -1.16 10.04 11.08
N GLY A 38 -1.42 8.77 11.40
CA GLY A 38 -2.76 8.24 11.60
C GLY A 38 -3.61 8.20 10.32
N VAL A 39 -2.98 8.29 9.15
CA VAL A 39 -3.68 8.34 7.86
C VAL A 39 -3.69 6.93 7.24
N PRO A 40 -4.85 6.26 7.14
CA PRO A 40 -4.96 4.92 6.59
C PRO A 40 -4.93 4.90 5.05
N LEU A 41 -4.63 3.74 4.48
CA LEU A 41 -4.93 3.43 3.08
C LEU A 41 -6.37 2.92 2.96
N LEU A 42 -7.08 3.44 1.96
CA LEU A 42 -8.48 3.12 1.70
C LEU A 42 -8.59 2.26 0.44
N GLY A 43 -9.49 1.28 0.49
CA GLY A 43 -9.90 0.46 -0.65
C GLY A 43 -9.00 -0.74 -0.98
N MET A 44 -7.71 -0.71 -0.63
CA MET A 44 -6.83 -1.87 -0.83
C MET A 44 -5.93 -2.10 0.39
N PRO A 45 -5.98 -3.30 1.00
CA PRO A 45 -5.09 -3.68 2.07
C PRO A 45 -3.62 -3.64 1.65
N LEU A 46 -2.73 -3.14 2.53
CA LEU A 46 -1.29 -3.07 2.28
C LEU A 46 -0.66 -4.44 2.01
N ASP A 47 -1.13 -5.48 2.70
CA ASP A 47 -0.67 -6.86 2.51
C ASP A 47 -1.00 -7.37 1.11
N ALA A 48 -2.18 -7.03 0.57
CA ALA A 48 -2.59 -7.38 -0.79
C ALA A 48 -1.69 -6.70 -1.83
N ILE A 49 -1.34 -5.43 -1.61
CA ILE A 49 -0.39 -4.71 -2.47
C ILE A 49 0.99 -5.37 -2.40
N ALA A 50 1.48 -5.67 -1.19
CA ALA A 50 2.79 -6.28 -1.00
C ALA A 50 2.89 -7.69 -1.62
N ARG A 51 1.83 -8.50 -1.54
CA ARG A 51 1.77 -9.82 -2.19
C ARG A 51 1.75 -9.71 -3.71
N ALA A 52 1.10 -8.69 -4.26
CA ALA A 52 1.04 -8.47 -5.71
C ALA A 52 2.38 -8.01 -6.30
N GLU A 53 3.17 -7.21 -5.57
CA GLU A 53 4.49 -6.75 -6.02
C GLU A 53 5.59 -7.83 -5.91
N ASP A 54 5.42 -8.79 -5.02
CA ASP A 54 6.38 -9.84 -4.75
C ASP A 54 6.04 -11.10 -5.59
N ARG A 55 6.83 -11.34 -6.63
CA ARG A 55 6.62 -12.48 -7.55
C ARG A 55 6.67 -13.84 -6.85
N GLU A 56 7.43 -13.99 -5.77
CA GLU A 56 7.48 -15.25 -5.03
C GLU A 56 6.20 -15.43 -4.23
N LYS A 57 5.76 -14.40 -3.50
CA LYS A 57 4.49 -14.42 -2.77
C LYS A 57 3.29 -14.55 -3.69
N PHE A 58 3.35 -13.98 -4.89
CA PHE A 58 2.30 -14.14 -5.89
C PHE A 58 2.19 -15.61 -6.31
N LYS A 59 3.32 -16.28 -6.57
CA LYS A 59 3.34 -17.73 -6.85
C LYS A 59 2.82 -18.56 -5.68
N GLU A 60 3.24 -18.27 -4.46
CA GLU A 60 2.72 -18.94 -3.26
C GLU A 60 1.21 -18.75 -3.13
N THR A 61 0.71 -17.52 -3.35
CA THR A 61 -0.73 -17.23 -3.31
C THR A 61 -1.50 -18.00 -4.40
N MET A 62 -0.95 -18.11 -5.62
CA MET A 62 -1.56 -18.92 -6.69
C MET A 62 -1.58 -20.42 -6.33
N GLN A 63 -0.49 -20.93 -5.77
CA GLN A 63 -0.41 -22.31 -5.29
C GLN A 63 -1.39 -22.60 -4.15
N GLU A 64 -1.58 -21.64 -3.22
CA GLU A 64 -2.54 -21.75 -2.12
C GLU A 64 -4.00 -21.83 -2.60
N ILE A 65 -4.33 -21.17 -3.72
CA ILE A 65 -5.68 -21.21 -4.31
C ILE A 65 -5.84 -22.32 -5.37
N GLY A 66 -4.79 -23.09 -5.65
CA GLY A 66 -4.81 -24.23 -6.56
C GLY A 66 -4.68 -23.90 -8.05
N GLU A 67 -4.12 -22.74 -8.38
CA GLU A 67 -3.74 -22.33 -9.74
C GLU A 67 -2.23 -22.54 -10.01
#